data_AF-A0AA35RLS5-F1
#
_entry.id   AF-A0AA35RLS5-F1
#
_cell.length_a   1.000
_cell.length_b   1.000
_cell.length_c   1.000
_cell.angle_alpha   90.00
_cell.angle_beta   90.00
_cell.angle_gamma   90.00
#
_symmetry.space_group_name_H-M   'P 1'
#
loop_
_entity.id
_entity.type
_entity.pdbx_description
1 polymer ?
#
loop_
_entity_poly.entity_id
_entity_poly.type
_entity_poly.pdbx_seq_one_letter_code
_entity_poly.pdbx_strand_id
1 'polypeptide(L)'
;MNDTLLLGPTSLGEFVPVSVRGIHRKRMPVKEVRGGQTASFALKKMRRNQIRKGMVMLATSETPVACWEFEGDILVLHHPTTISTKYQAMVHCGSSKQTASIISMNKEHLRTGDKAKCLFRFIKNPEYLRPGTRMVFREGRTKAVGNVTKIFPHVPGAFPHGSKPKMAAVQHSHPPLGGGGHGRGKGR
;
A
#
# COMPACT_ATOMS: atom_id res chain seq x y z
N MET A 1 5.17 9.65 -32.21
CA MET A 1 4.87 8.31 -32.81
C MET A 1 6.16 7.51 -32.76
N ASN A 2 6.10 6.24 -32.32
CA ASN A 2 7.26 5.42 -31.90
C ASN A 2 7.88 5.78 -30.55
N ASP A 3 7.20 6.59 -29.75
CA ASP A 3 7.57 6.87 -28.38
C ASP A 3 7.64 5.56 -27.60
N THR A 4 8.72 5.40 -26.84
CA THR A 4 8.91 4.26 -25.94
C THR A 4 8.53 4.71 -24.54
N LEU A 5 7.65 3.94 -23.91
CA LEU A 5 7.14 4.16 -22.56
C LEU A 5 7.39 2.92 -21.71
N LEU A 6 7.36 3.07 -20.40
CA LEU A 6 7.41 1.95 -19.46
C LEU A 6 5.98 1.51 -19.12
N LEU A 7 5.65 0.24 -19.34
CA LEU A 7 4.38 -0.35 -18.95
C LEU A 7 4.59 -1.28 -17.75
N GLY A 8 3.82 -1.08 -16.68
CA GLY A 8 3.92 -1.94 -15.50
C GLY A 8 3.05 -1.45 -14.34
N PRO A 9 3.24 -1.99 -13.13
CA PRO A 9 4.14 -3.10 -12.83
C PRO A 9 3.60 -4.41 -13.38
N THR A 10 4.43 -5.38 -13.74
CA THR A 10 4.01 -6.77 -14.04
C THR A 10 3.62 -7.51 -12.75
N SER A 11 3.21 -8.79 -12.84
CA SER A 11 3.00 -9.62 -11.64
C SER A 11 4.27 -9.79 -10.81
N LEU A 12 5.45 -9.60 -11.42
CA LEU A 12 6.75 -9.62 -10.75
C LEU A 12 7.19 -8.24 -10.24
N GLY A 13 6.38 -7.19 -10.46
CA GLY A 13 6.72 -5.82 -10.04
C GLY A 13 7.57 -5.04 -11.04
N GLU A 14 7.82 -5.59 -12.23
CA GLU A 14 8.72 -4.99 -13.22
C GLU A 14 8.00 -4.00 -14.13
N PHE A 15 8.74 -3.06 -14.72
CA PHE A 15 8.23 -2.15 -15.74
C PHE A 15 8.96 -2.43 -17.05
N VAL A 16 8.20 -2.81 -18.08
CA VAL A 16 8.77 -3.23 -19.37
C VAL A 16 8.64 -2.10 -20.40
N PRO A 17 9.68 -1.83 -21.20
CA PRO A 17 9.59 -0.85 -22.26
C PRO A 17 8.64 -1.34 -23.36
N VAL A 18 7.73 -0.47 -23.79
CA VAL A 18 6.77 -0.70 -24.87
C VAL A 18 6.77 0.47 -25.85
N SER A 19 6.66 0.17 -27.14
CA SER A 19 6.57 1.21 -28.17
C SER A 19 5.13 1.45 -28.60
N VAL A 20 4.73 2.71 -28.68
CA VAL A 20 3.40 3.13 -29.14
C VAL A 20 3.38 3.22 -30.67
N ARG A 21 2.55 2.38 -31.30
CA ARG A 21 2.30 2.38 -32.75
C ARG A 21 1.33 3.47 -33.19
N GLY A 22 0.35 3.79 -32.35
CA GLY A 22 -0.67 4.79 -32.69
C GLY A 22 -1.54 5.13 -31.51
N ILE A 23 -2.20 6.29 -31.59
CA ILE A 23 -3.07 6.81 -30.55
C ILE A 23 -4.42 7.10 -31.17
N HIS A 24 -5.49 6.67 -30.50
CA HIS A 24 -6.85 6.97 -30.87
C HIS A 24 -7.56 7.72 -29.75
N ARG A 25 -8.33 8.74 -30.11
CA ARG A 25 -9.23 9.46 -29.20
C ARG A 25 -10.59 9.61 -29.86
N LYS A 26 -11.66 9.24 -29.14
CA LYS A 26 -13.03 9.23 -29.70
C LYS A 26 -13.11 8.53 -31.07
N ARG A 27 -12.46 7.36 -31.19
CA ARG A 27 -12.34 6.55 -32.42
C ARG A 27 -11.56 7.19 -33.58
N MET A 28 -10.96 8.37 -33.40
CA MET A 28 -10.15 9.05 -34.41
C MET A 28 -8.65 8.91 -34.11
N PRO A 29 -7.79 8.66 -35.11
CA PRO A 29 -6.34 8.67 -34.93
C PRO A 29 -5.86 10.08 -34.60
N VAL A 30 -4.96 10.20 -33.63
CA VAL A 30 -4.39 11.48 -33.19
C VAL A 30 -2.87 11.38 -33.03
N LYS A 31 -2.18 12.53 -33.15
CA LYS A 31 -0.72 12.59 -33.00
C LYS A 31 -0.26 12.65 -31.55
N GLU A 32 -1.04 13.29 -30.69
CA GLU A 32 -0.75 13.47 -29.27
C GLU A 32 -2.04 13.44 -28.44
N VAL A 33 -1.89 13.23 -27.13
CA VAL A 33 -2.95 13.37 -26.14
C VAL A 33 -2.39 14.08 -24.92
N ARG A 34 -3.24 14.86 -24.25
CA ARG A 34 -2.86 15.67 -23.09
C ARG A 34 -3.50 15.15 -21.81
N GLY A 35 -2.96 15.56 -20.66
CA GLY A 35 -3.53 15.26 -19.35
C GLY A 35 -5.03 15.57 -19.30
N GLY A 36 -5.79 14.68 -18.67
CA GLY A 36 -7.27 14.78 -18.58
C GLY A 36 -8.02 14.20 -19.79
N GLN A 37 -7.34 13.72 -20.83
CA GLN A 37 -7.99 13.10 -21.98
C GLN A 37 -8.01 11.57 -21.87
N THR A 38 -9.13 10.96 -22.27
CA THR A 38 -9.22 9.52 -22.48
C THR A 38 -8.76 9.16 -23.89
N ALA A 39 -7.86 8.18 -23.99
CA ALA A 39 -7.30 7.73 -25.25
C ALA A 39 -7.03 6.22 -25.22
N SER A 40 -6.82 5.65 -26.40
CA SER A 40 -6.40 4.27 -26.59
C SER A 40 -5.07 4.24 -27.32
N PHE A 41 -4.12 3.48 -26.79
CA PHE A 41 -2.78 3.36 -27.34
C PHE A 41 -2.62 1.97 -27.97
N ALA A 42 -2.23 1.92 -29.24
CA ALA A 42 -1.86 0.68 -29.90
C ALA A 42 -0.39 0.37 -29.56
N LEU A 43 -0.14 -0.77 -28.91
CA LEU A 43 1.20 -1.18 -28.46
C LEU A 43 1.83 -2.17 -29.45
N LYS A 44 3.13 -2.02 -29.72
CA LYS A 44 3.90 -2.93 -30.58
C LYS A 44 4.35 -4.16 -29.77
N LYS A 45 4.24 -5.37 -30.35
CA LYS A 45 4.73 -6.64 -29.78
C LYS A 45 4.18 -6.99 -28.38
N MET A 46 3.00 -6.48 -28.00
CA MET A 46 2.36 -6.78 -26.71
C MET A 46 1.17 -7.73 -26.89
N ARG A 47 1.18 -8.86 -26.17
CA ARG A 47 0.06 -9.82 -26.15
C ARG A 47 -0.97 -9.41 -25.10
N ARG A 48 -2.24 -9.76 -25.35
CA ARG A 48 -3.35 -9.39 -24.46
C ARG A 48 -3.21 -9.92 -23.04
N ASN A 49 -2.63 -11.12 -22.88
CA ASN A 49 -2.39 -11.78 -21.59
C ASN A 49 -1.29 -11.10 -20.75
N GLN A 50 -0.42 -10.28 -21.36
CA GLN A 50 0.61 -9.52 -20.65
C GLN A 50 0.06 -8.22 -20.04
N ILE A 51 -1.19 -7.84 -20.38
CA ILE A 51 -1.80 -6.58 -19.93
C ILE A 51 -2.96 -6.88 -18.96
N ARG A 52 -2.83 -6.40 -17.72
CA ARG A 52 -3.92 -6.40 -16.72
C ARG A 52 -4.40 -4.99 -16.40
N LYS A 53 -5.61 -4.89 -15.88
CA LYS A 53 -6.12 -3.64 -15.28
C LYS A 53 -5.26 -3.29 -14.05
N GLY A 54 -5.03 -2.01 -13.82
CA GLY A 54 -4.17 -1.51 -12.73
C GLY A 54 -2.80 -1.04 -13.22
N MET A 55 -2.25 -1.66 -14.27
CA MET A 55 -1.01 -1.23 -14.90
C MET A 55 -1.08 0.22 -15.39
N VAL A 56 0.04 0.91 -15.31
CA VAL A 56 0.28 2.27 -15.73
C VAL A 56 1.32 2.31 -16.85
N MET A 57 1.20 3.31 -17.73
CA MET A 57 2.26 3.67 -18.67
C MET A 57 2.93 4.95 -18.20
N LEU A 58 4.26 4.94 -18.16
CA LEU A 58 5.08 6.02 -17.63
C LEU A 58 6.18 6.38 -18.63
N ALA A 59 6.71 7.59 -18.52
CA ALA A 59 7.86 8.00 -19.32
C ALA A 59 9.11 7.18 -18.94
N THR A 60 10.03 6.99 -19.88
CA THR A 60 11.30 6.29 -19.64
C THR A 60 12.28 7.04 -18.73
N SER A 61 12.05 8.34 -18.52
CA SER A 61 12.79 9.17 -17.57
C SER A 61 12.39 8.93 -16.12
N GLU A 62 11.26 8.27 -15.88
CA GLU A 62 10.81 7.95 -14.53
C GLU A 62 11.52 6.70 -14.01
N THR A 63 11.70 6.61 -12.70
CA THR A 63 12.20 5.42 -12.01
C THR A 63 11.05 4.77 -11.21
N PRO A 64 10.07 4.14 -11.88
CA PRO A 64 8.90 3.65 -11.20
C PRO A 64 9.21 2.43 -10.34
N VAL A 65 8.60 2.42 -9.16
CA VAL A 65 8.77 1.35 -8.18
C VAL A 65 7.41 0.76 -7.88
N ALA A 66 7.30 -0.56 -7.97
CA ALA A 66 6.10 -1.28 -7.56
C ALA A 66 6.09 -1.44 -6.04
N CYS A 67 4.92 -1.56 -5.43
CA CYS A 67 4.80 -1.82 -3.99
C CYS A 67 3.77 -2.90 -3.71
N TRP A 68 4.07 -3.73 -2.71
CA TRP A 68 3.09 -4.58 -2.06
C TRP A 68 2.47 -3.87 -0.85
N GLU A 69 3.28 -3.06 -0.17
CA GLU A 69 2.92 -2.43 1.08
C GLU A 69 2.94 -0.91 0.96
N PHE A 70 1.99 -0.26 1.63
CA PHE A 70 1.91 1.19 1.70
C PHE A 70 1.23 1.61 3.00
N GLU A 71 1.62 2.77 3.54
CA GLU A 71 0.90 3.44 4.61
C GLU A 71 -0.18 4.33 4.01
N GLY A 72 -1.32 4.42 4.69
CA GLY A 72 -2.32 5.42 4.39
C GLY A 72 -3.11 5.82 5.62
N ASP A 73 -3.55 7.07 5.60
CA ASP A 73 -4.48 7.59 6.58
C ASP A 73 -5.89 7.33 6.08
N ILE A 74 -6.74 6.76 6.93
CA ILE A 74 -8.14 6.47 6.64
C ILE A 74 -9.09 7.17 7.61
N LEU A 75 -10.28 7.47 7.10
CA LEU A 75 -11.48 7.80 7.85
C LEU A 75 -12.51 6.69 7.59
N VAL A 76 -12.92 6.02 8.66
CA VAL A 76 -13.98 5.01 8.60
C VAL A 76 -15.33 5.71 8.52
N LEU A 77 -16.10 5.37 7.49
CA LEU A 77 -17.47 5.85 7.27
C LEU A 77 -18.45 4.86 7.93
N HIS A 78 -19.56 4.54 7.28
CA HIS A 78 -20.53 3.58 7.80
C HIS A 78 -20.01 2.14 7.73
N HIS A 79 -19.47 1.66 8.84
CA HIS A 79 -19.07 0.27 9.01
C HIS A 79 -19.79 -0.35 10.22
N PRO A 80 -20.63 -1.38 10.01
CA PRO A 80 -21.41 -1.97 11.11
C PRO A 80 -20.55 -2.83 12.04
N THR A 81 -19.37 -3.26 11.61
CA THR A 81 -18.45 -4.11 12.38
C THR A 81 -17.18 -3.36 12.79
N THR A 82 -16.41 -3.95 13.69
CA THR A 82 -15.11 -3.42 14.11
C THR A 82 -14.05 -3.80 13.07
N ILE A 83 -13.28 -2.82 12.59
CA ILE A 83 -12.11 -3.09 11.74
C ILE A 83 -10.89 -3.29 12.64
N SER A 84 -10.12 -4.34 12.37
CA SER A 84 -8.89 -4.66 13.09
C SER A 84 -7.78 -5.15 12.16
N THR A 85 -6.60 -5.46 12.69
CA THR A 85 -5.52 -6.09 11.91
C THR A 85 -6.03 -7.36 11.23
N LYS A 86 -5.49 -7.67 10.06
CA LYS A 86 -5.89 -8.77 9.16
C LYS A 86 -7.26 -8.57 8.48
N TYR A 87 -7.99 -7.50 8.77
CA TYR A 87 -9.17 -7.15 7.99
C TYR A 87 -8.77 -6.96 6.52
N GLN A 88 -9.53 -7.58 5.63
CA GLN A 88 -9.30 -7.54 4.19
C GLN A 88 -10.47 -6.88 3.49
N ALA A 89 -10.18 -5.96 2.58
CA ALA A 89 -11.19 -5.29 1.80
C ALA A 89 -10.65 -4.86 0.43
N MET A 90 -11.55 -4.56 -0.49
CA MET A 90 -11.21 -4.05 -1.81
C MET A 90 -10.71 -2.61 -1.70
N VAL A 91 -9.48 -2.37 -2.12
CA VAL A 91 -8.91 -1.03 -2.22
C VAL A 91 -9.00 -0.54 -3.66
N HIS A 92 -9.63 0.61 -3.82
CA HIS A 92 -9.60 1.37 -5.06
C HIS A 92 -8.62 2.53 -4.88
N CYS A 93 -7.51 2.53 -5.62
CA CYS A 93 -6.50 3.57 -5.55
C CYS A 93 -5.99 3.88 -6.96
N GLY A 94 -6.33 5.06 -7.48
CA GLY A 94 -6.06 5.42 -8.88
C GLY A 94 -6.64 4.41 -9.87
N SER A 95 -5.79 3.84 -10.74
CA SER A 95 -6.15 2.77 -11.67
C SER A 95 -6.25 1.38 -11.02
N SER A 96 -5.70 1.22 -9.82
CA SER A 96 -5.62 -0.06 -9.12
C SER A 96 -6.92 -0.38 -8.37
N LYS A 97 -7.34 -1.65 -8.47
CA LYS A 97 -8.54 -2.20 -7.82
C LYS A 97 -8.24 -3.61 -7.35
N GLN A 98 -7.87 -3.75 -6.08
CA GLN A 98 -7.37 -5.00 -5.54
C GLN A 98 -7.61 -5.11 -4.04
N THR A 99 -7.82 -6.34 -3.56
CA THR A 99 -7.90 -6.63 -2.13
C THR A 99 -6.58 -6.34 -1.42
N ALA A 100 -6.64 -5.60 -0.32
CA ALA A 100 -5.54 -5.40 0.58
C ALA A 100 -5.92 -5.85 2.00
N SER A 101 -4.92 -6.31 2.75
CA SER A 101 -5.02 -6.64 4.16
C SER A 101 -4.43 -5.53 5.01
N ILE A 102 -5.04 -5.21 6.15
CA ILE A 102 -4.45 -4.34 7.18
C ILE A 102 -3.40 -5.14 7.94
N ILE A 103 -2.13 -4.77 7.80
CA ILE A 103 -1.01 -5.41 8.50
C ILE A 103 -0.88 -4.85 9.91
N SER A 104 -0.93 -3.53 10.04
CA SER A 104 -0.86 -2.83 11.32
C SER A 104 -1.66 -1.53 11.28
N MET A 105 -1.99 -1.02 12.46
CA MET A 105 -2.79 0.18 12.66
C MET A 105 -2.40 0.83 13.98
N ASN A 106 -2.54 2.15 14.07
CA ASN A 106 -2.19 2.93 15.26
C ASN A 106 -3.28 2.92 16.36
N LYS A 107 -4.39 2.19 16.14
CA LYS A 107 -5.47 1.95 17.11
C LYS A 107 -5.78 0.46 17.12
N GLU A 108 -6.18 -0.11 18.25
CA GLU A 108 -6.50 -1.53 18.35
C GLU A 108 -7.78 -1.92 17.58
N HIS A 109 -8.75 -1.00 17.50
CA HIS A 109 -10.04 -1.22 16.86
C HIS A 109 -10.49 0.08 16.21
N LEU A 110 -11.10 -0.01 15.02
CA LEU A 110 -11.70 1.14 14.33
C LEU A 110 -13.20 0.94 14.13
N ARG A 111 -13.96 2.00 14.39
CA ARG A 111 -15.41 2.09 14.19
C ARG A 111 -15.75 3.31 13.35
N THR A 112 -17.04 3.47 13.06
CA THR A 112 -17.55 4.62 12.29
C THR A 112 -17.09 5.94 12.90
N GLY A 113 -16.53 6.83 12.07
CA GLY A 113 -16.00 8.13 12.47
C GLY A 113 -14.51 8.12 12.84
N ASP A 114 -13.90 6.95 13.04
CA ASP A 114 -12.49 6.88 13.41
C ASP A 114 -11.56 7.28 12.27
N LYS A 115 -10.56 8.08 12.63
CA LYS A 115 -9.36 8.28 11.82
C LYS A 115 -8.23 7.40 12.33
N ALA A 116 -7.48 6.80 11.42
CA ALA A 116 -6.34 5.96 11.75
C ALA A 116 -5.29 5.96 10.66
N LYS A 117 -4.05 5.70 11.06
CA LYS A 117 -2.96 5.36 10.16
C LYS A 117 -2.83 3.86 10.11
N CYS A 118 -2.83 3.30 8.91
CA CYS A 118 -2.77 1.87 8.68
C CYS A 118 -1.68 1.52 7.68
N LEU A 119 -1.00 0.39 7.93
CA LEU A 119 -0.15 -0.27 6.95
C LEU A 119 -0.98 -1.30 6.20
N PHE A 120 -1.03 -1.17 4.89
CA PHE A 120 -1.77 -2.06 4.02
C PHE A 120 -0.82 -2.92 3.21
N ARG A 121 -1.25 -4.14 2.89
CA ARG A 121 -0.57 -5.03 1.94
C ARG A 121 -1.52 -5.56 0.89
N PHE A 122 -1.21 -5.35 -0.39
CA PHE A 122 -1.93 -5.99 -1.49
C PHE A 122 -1.76 -7.51 -1.47
N ILE A 123 -2.79 -8.23 -1.89
CA ILE A 123 -2.80 -9.71 -1.78
C ILE A 123 -2.29 -10.39 -3.06
N LYS A 124 -2.63 -9.89 -4.25
CA LYS A 124 -2.46 -10.65 -5.51
C LYS A 124 -1.29 -10.17 -6.38
N ASN A 125 -1.10 -8.86 -6.52
CA ASN A 125 -0.08 -8.26 -7.39
C ASN A 125 0.53 -7.01 -6.73
N PRO A 126 1.80 -6.70 -7.04
CA PRO A 126 2.36 -5.41 -6.71
C PRO A 126 1.77 -4.34 -7.63
N GLU A 127 1.61 -3.13 -7.11
CA GLU A 127 0.97 -2.03 -7.80
C GLU A 127 1.83 -0.76 -7.75
N TYR A 128 1.65 0.14 -8.72
CA TYR A 128 2.32 1.44 -8.71
C TYR A 128 1.40 2.45 -8.04
N LEU A 129 1.86 3.05 -6.95
CA LEU A 129 1.14 4.10 -6.22
C LEU A 129 1.98 5.37 -6.19
N ARG A 130 1.35 6.50 -5.87
CA ARG A 130 2.03 7.75 -5.52
C ARG A 130 1.55 8.24 -4.15
N PRO A 131 2.42 8.80 -3.29
CA PRO A 131 1.97 9.48 -2.09
C PRO A 131 0.96 10.59 -2.45
N GLY A 132 -0.05 10.77 -1.60
CA GLY A 132 -1.19 11.66 -1.84
C GLY A 132 -2.30 11.06 -2.70
N THR A 133 -2.14 9.86 -3.26
CA THR A 133 -3.22 9.22 -4.04
C THR A 133 -4.40 8.91 -3.13
N ARG A 134 -5.59 9.35 -3.53
CA ARG A 134 -6.84 9.04 -2.84
C ARG A 134 -7.17 7.56 -2.98
N MET A 135 -7.56 6.94 -1.88
CA MET A 135 -7.97 5.55 -1.84
C MET A 135 -9.34 5.37 -1.18
N VAL A 136 -10.04 4.33 -1.59
CA VAL A 136 -11.35 3.96 -1.07
C VAL A 136 -11.36 2.48 -0.71
N PHE A 137 -11.76 2.19 0.53
CA PHE A 137 -11.98 0.85 1.06
C PHE A 137 -13.43 0.42 0.84
N ARG A 138 -13.64 -0.74 0.20
CA ARG A 138 -14.97 -1.25 -0.13
C ARG A 138 -15.17 -2.70 0.26
N GLU A 139 -16.37 -2.95 0.78
CA GLU A 139 -16.95 -4.27 1.03
C GLU A 139 -18.44 -4.15 0.66
N GLY A 140 -18.71 -4.28 -0.66
CA GLY A 140 -19.97 -3.87 -1.29
C GLY A 140 -20.12 -2.34 -1.37
N ARG A 141 -20.34 -1.69 -0.22
CA ARG A 141 -20.41 -0.23 -0.07
C ARG A 141 -19.06 0.35 0.35
N THR A 142 -18.91 1.66 0.25
CA THR A 142 -17.72 2.37 0.76
C THR A 142 -17.70 2.30 2.28
N LYS A 143 -16.60 1.79 2.83
CA LYS A 143 -16.39 1.57 4.26
C LYS A 143 -15.45 2.58 4.87
N ALA A 144 -14.40 2.93 4.14
CA ALA A 144 -13.48 3.99 4.54
C ALA A 144 -12.94 4.71 3.30
N VAL A 145 -12.49 5.94 3.51
CA VAL A 145 -11.80 6.76 2.51
C VAL A 145 -10.49 7.23 3.10
N GLY A 146 -9.50 7.49 2.26
CA GLY A 146 -8.18 7.85 2.75
C GLY A 146 -7.23 8.33 1.67
N ASN A 147 -6.00 8.57 2.08
CA ASN A 147 -4.89 8.91 1.18
C ASN A 147 -3.69 8.03 1.49
N VAL A 148 -2.97 7.64 0.44
CA VAL A 148 -1.65 7.00 0.57
C VAL A 148 -0.67 8.04 1.12
N THR A 149 0.01 7.72 2.21
CA THR A 149 0.98 8.64 2.85
C THR A 149 2.41 8.23 2.57
N LYS A 150 2.70 6.92 2.54
CA LYS A 150 4.04 6.39 2.30
C LYS A 150 3.95 5.09 1.50
N ILE A 151 4.95 4.84 0.66
CA ILE A 151 5.05 3.65 -0.17
C ILE A 151 6.30 2.88 0.23
N PHE A 152 6.19 1.55 0.32
CA PHE A 152 7.33 0.68 0.54
C PHE A 152 7.72 -0.01 -0.78
N PRO A 153 8.90 0.34 -1.33
CA PRO A 153 9.44 -0.30 -2.53
C PRO A 153 9.41 -1.82 -2.47
N HIS A 154 8.85 -2.46 -3.50
CA HIS A 154 9.07 -3.87 -3.76
C HIS A 154 10.45 -4.03 -4.38
N VAL A 155 11.36 -4.64 -3.63
CA VAL A 155 12.65 -5.09 -4.15
C VAL A 155 12.52 -6.58 -4.49
N PRO A 156 12.57 -6.97 -5.78
CA PRO A 156 12.57 -8.38 -6.16
C PRO A 156 13.76 -9.09 -5.47
N GLY A 157 13.48 -10.17 -4.72
CA GLY A 157 14.49 -10.92 -3.96
C GLY A 157 14.61 -10.53 -2.48
N ALA A 158 14.01 -9.43 -2.03
CA ALA A 158 13.86 -9.14 -0.61
C ALA A 158 12.63 -9.89 -0.07
N PHE A 159 12.83 -11.11 0.43
CA PHE A 159 11.78 -11.81 1.17
C PHE A 159 11.45 -11.01 2.45
N PRO A 160 10.20 -10.59 2.68
CA PRO A 160 9.81 -10.10 3.99
C PRO A 160 9.66 -11.32 4.89
N HIS A 161 10.74 -11.72 5.55
CA HIS A 161 10.62 -12.47 6.79
C HIS A 161 9.77 -11.62 7.74
N GLY A 162 8.76 -12.24 8.34
CA GLY A 162 7.93 -11.64 9.37
C GLY A 162 8.78 -11.24 10.58
N SER A 163 9.40 -10.07 10.52
CA SER A 163 9.94 -9.40 11.69
C SER A 163 8.78 -8.72 12.39
N LYS A 164 8.20 -9.44 13.36
CA LYS A 164 7.40 -8.81 14.41
C LYS A 164 8.21 -7.62 14.94
N PRO A 165 7.65 -6.40 15.06
CA PRO A 165 8.33 -5.33 15.76
C PRO A 165 8.54 -5.80 17.20
N LYS A 166 9.81 -5.90 17.63
CA LYS A 166 10.15 -6.09 19.04
C LYS A 166 9.66 -4.84 19.78
N MET A 167 8.56 -4.98 20.53
CA MET A 167 8.25 -4.01 21.57
C MET A 167 9.38 -4.05 22.57
N ALA A 168 10.08 -2.93 22.73
CA ALA A 168 11.05 -2.76 23.80
C ALA A 168 10.32 -2.99 25.13
N ALA A 169 10.74 -4.02 25.86
CA ALA A 169 10.30 -4.22 27.23
C ALA A 169 10.78 -3.02 28.05
N VAL A 170 9.85 -2.19 28.51
CA VAL A 170 10.12 -1.20 29.55
C VAL A 170 10.40 -1.99 30.83
N GLN A 171 11.67 -2.02 31.22
CA GLN A 171 12.11 -2.55 32.51
C GLN A 171 11.56 -1.65 33.62
N HIS A 172 10.51 -2.07 34.29
CA HIS A 172 10.16 -1.55 35.61
C HIS A 172 11.14 -2.17 36.62
N SER A 173 12.16 -1.42 37.00
CA SER A 173 12.99 -1.71 38.16
C SER A 173 12.21 -1.37 39.44
N HIS A 174 11.73 -2.39 40.14
CA HIS A 174 11.37 -2.28 41.55
C HIS A 174 12.66 -2.10 42.39
N PRO A 175 12.71 -1.19 43.37
CA PRO A 175 13.81 -1.14 44.32
C PRO A 175 13.71 -2.28 45.35
N PRO A 176 14.83 -2.86 45.82
CA PRO A 176 14.81 -3.89 46.84
C PRO A 176 14.57 -3.29 48.24
N LEU A 177 13.77 -4.00 49.04
CA LEU A 177 13.60 -3.75 50.47
C LEU A 177 14.93 -4.05 51.19
N GLY A 178 15.51 -3.01 51.79
CA GLY A 178 16.71 -3.12 52.62
C GLY A 178 16.39 -3.82 53.95
N GLY A 179 16.85 -5.07 54.08
CA GLY A 179 16.98 -5.76 55.36
C GLY A 179 18.35 -5.48 55.95
N GLY A 180 18.40 -4.58 56.94
CA GLY A 180 19.58 -4.30 57.75
C GLY A 180 19.37 -4.76 59.19
N GLY A 181 19.80 -5.97 59.51
CA GLY A 181 19.91 -6.45 60.89
C GLY A 181 21.09 -5.80 61.60
N HIS A 182 20.88 -5.35 62.83
CA HIS A 182 21.92 -5.10 63.83
C HIS A 182 21.55 -5.86 65.09
N GLY A 183 22.51 -6.62 65.60
CA GLY A 183 22.30 -7.62 66.64
C GLY A 183 22.61 -7.18 68.07
N ARG A 184 22.31 -8.13 68.96
CA ARG A 184 22.90 -8.44 70.27
C ARG A 184 22.70 -7.43 71.42
N GLY A 185 22.01 -7.92 72.47
CA GLY A 185 22.01 -7.32 73.80
C GLY A 185 21.43 -8.24 74.88
N LYS A 186 22.29 -9.10 75.44
CA LYS A 186 22.35 -9.73 76.79
C LYS A 186 21.07 -10.09 77.57
N GLY A 187 21.13 -11.29 78.14
CA GLY A 187 20.13 -11.84 79.04
C GLY A 187 20.15 -11.30 80.47
N ARG A 188 19.10 -11.70 81.17
CA ARG A 188 19.08 -12.08 82.58
C ARG A 188 17.95 -13.07 82.79
#